data_AF-A0A2B7GX39-F1
#
_entry.id   AF-A0A2B7GX39-F1
#
_cell.length_a   1.000
_cell.length_b   1.000
_cell.length_c   1.000
_cell.angle_alpha   90.00
_cell.angle_beta   90.00
_cell.angle_gamma   90.00
#
_symmetry.space_group_name_H-M   'P 1'
#
loop_
_entity.id
_entity.type
_entity.pdbx_description
1 polymer ?
#
loop_
_entity_poly.entity_id
_entity_poly.type
_entity_poly.pdbx_seq_one_letter_code
_entity_poly.pdbx_strand_id
1 'polypeptide(L)'
;MNIHTNELTVEVYVRPDELVEPIDTKIDALHRLDSAGHIGNLVIHAWPDAITLTDQAPYSDAIDAFEQMEAWASEYGGSIQPPFSVRTSTSTFTNETQTTLRTPMMCLAVYVGEQLVNVFPHSWGDDHHGVMDAIAALRTEDLELFPYAPDLAAPPPSHCPECNTQLTNVQGIGVCQCCDRVEVGTMPHYKRSQRSQLAL
;
A
#
# COMPACT_ATOMS: atom_id res chain seq x y z
N MET A 1 -16.22 5.40 -5.23
CA MET A 1 -16.06 5.11 -6.67
C MET A 1 -15.91 3.61 -6.79
N ASN A 2 -16.77 2.92 -7.55
CA ASN A 2 -16.65 1.48 -7.71
C ASN A 2 -15.51 1.21 -8.69
N ILE A 3 -14.42 0.62 -8.21
CA ILE A 3 -13.30 0.24 -9.07
C ILE A 3 -13.77 -0.92 -9.95
N HIS A 4 -13.62 -0.80 -11.26
CA HIS A 4 -13.81 -1.91 -12.18
C HIS A 4 -12.46 -2.58 -12.43
N THR A 5 -12.43 -3.91 -12.36
CA THR A 5 -11.21 -4.73 -12.50
C THR A 5 -10.50 -4.52 -13.84
N ASN A 6 -11.23 -4.14 -14.89
CA ASN A 6 -10.68 -3.80 -16.21
C ASN A 6 -9.99 -2.43 -16.29
N GLU A 7 -10.09 -1.58 -15.26
CA GLU A 7 -9.35 -0.32 -15.13
C GLU A 7 -8.05 -0.50 -14.32
N LEU A 8 -7.83 -1.70 -13.78
CA LEU A 8 -6.66 -2.00 -12.98
C LEU A 8 -5.43 -2.21 -13.84
N THR A 9 -4.36 -1.49 -13.50
CA THR A 9 -3.00 -1.88 -13.91
C THR A 9 -2.34 -2.61 -12.74
N VAL A 10 -1.81 -3.80 -13.00
CA VAL A 10 -1.05 -4.58 -12.03
C VAL A 10 0.40 -4.65 -12.50
N GLU A 11 1.30 -4.04 -11.74
CA GLU A 11 2.74 -4.17 -11.92
C GLU A 11 3.29 -5.24 -11.00
N VAL A 12 4.01 -6.20 -11.57
CA VAL A 12 4.62 -7.33 -10.86
C VAL A 12 6.12 -7.13 -10.83
N TYR A 13 6.70 -7.08 -9.65
CA TYR A 13 8.15 -7.01 -9.47
C TYR A 13 8.64 -8.38 -8.98
N VAL A 14 9.57 -9.01 -9.69
CA VAL A 14 10.04 -10.37 -9.40
C VAL A 14 11.55 -10.48 -9.47
N ARG A 15 12.13 -11.30 -8.58
CA ARG A 15 13.55 -11.68 -8.66
C ARG A 15 13.72 -12.83 -9.65
N PRO A 16 14.42 -12.64 -10.79
CA PRO A 16 14.51 -13.66 -11.83
C PRO A 16 15.41 -14.84 -11.44
N ASP A 17 16.47 -14.60 -10.66
CA ASP A 17 17.49 -15.60 -10.34
C ASP A 17 17.02 -16.67 -9.33
N GLU A 18 15.83 -16.47 -8.75
CA GLU A 18 15.21 -17.35 -7.77
C GLU A 18 13.80 -17.80 -8.22
N LEU A 19 13.49 -17.78 -9.52
CA LEU A 19 12.24 -18.33 -10.04
C LEU A 19 12.13 -19.82 -9.72
N VAL A 20 11.41 -20.10 -8.63
CA VAL A 20 10.99 -21.42 -8.18
C VAL A 20 9.56 -21.68 -8.69
N GLU A 21 9.16 -22.94 -8.87
CA GLU A 21 7.81 -23.32 -9.37
C GLU A 21 6.62 -22.54 -8.72
N PRO A 22 6.66 -22.20 -7.40
CA PRO A 22 5.63 -21.36 -6.79
C PRO A 22 5.51 -19.92 -7.34
N ILE A 23 6.58 -19.36 -7.91
CA ILE A 23 6.57 -18.02 -8.50
C ILE A 23 6.01 -18.08 -9.93
N ASP A 24 6.43 -19.06 -10.73
CA ASP A 24 5.89 -19.30 -12.08
C ASP A 24 4.38 -19.50 -12.03
N THR A 25 3.89 -20.29 -11.07
CA THR A 25 2.45 -20.52 -10.87
C THR A 25 1.68 -19.23 -10.59
N LYS A 26 2.28 -18.27 -9.89
CA LYS A 26 1.65 -16.96 -9.60
C LYS A 26 1.64 -16.07 -10.83
N ILE A 27 2.73 -16.04 -11.60
CA ILE A 27 2.82 -15.31 -12.87
C ILE A 27 1.79 -15.85 -13.86
N ASP A 28 1.68 -17.17 -13.99
CA ASP A 28 0.68 -17.83 -14.82
C ASP A 28 -0.75 -17.49 -14.38
N ALA A 29 -1.00 -17.43 -13.06
CA ALA A 29 -2.30 -17.04 -12.53
C ALA A 29 -2.65 -15.59 -12.88
N LEU A 30 -1.68 -14.67 -12.82
CA LEU A 30 -1.86 -13.26 -13.21
C LEU A 30 -2.12 -13.13 -14.71
N HIS A 31 -1.39 -13.85 -15.56
CA HIS A 31 -1.67 -13.87 -17.01
C HIS A 31 -3.07 -14.40 -17.34
N ARG A 32 -3.57 -15.38 -16.58
CA ARG A 32 -4.95 -15.86 -16.74
C ARG A 32 -5.99 -14.82 -16.33
N LEU A 33 -5.71 -14.02 -15.29
CA LEU A 33 -6.59 -12.93 -14.87
C LEU A 33 -6.66 -11.83 -15.94
N ASP A 34 -5.52 -11.45 -16.49
CA ASP A 34 -5.41 -10.50 -17.60
C ASP A 34 -6.17 -11.01 -18.85
N SER A 35 -5.92 -12.26 -19.26
CA SER A 35 -6.61 -12.88 -20.40
C SER A 35 -8.13 -13.02 -20.22
N ALA A 36 -8.60 -13.10 -18.97
CA ALA A 36 -10.02 -13.17 -18.62
C ALA A 36 -10.67 -11.79 -18.44
N GLY A 37 -9.91 -10.69 -18.52
CA GLY A 37 -10.41 -9.33 -18.37
C GLY A 37 -10.59 -8.86 -16.93
N HIS A 38 -10.03 -9.57 -15.95
CA HIS A 38 -10.01 -9.15 -14.54
C HIS A 38 -8.86 -8.19 -14.20
N ILE A 39 -7.98 -7.91 -15.16
CA ILE A 39 -6.93 -6.90 -15.09
C ILE A 39 -6.98 -6.16 -16.43
N GLY A 40 -6.92 -4.83 -16.41
CA GLY A 40 -6.88 -4.02 -17.63
C GLY A 40 -5.52 -4.02 -18.30
N ASN A 41 -4.46 -4.04 -17.49
CA ASN A 41 -3.07 -4.09 -17.95
C ASN A 41 -2.17 -4.81 -16.94
N LEU A 42 -1.38 -5.78 -17.41
CA LEU A 42 -0.40 -6.51 -16.60
C LEU A 42 1.02 -6.18 -17.09
N VAL A 43 1.86 -5.67 -16.19
CA VAL A 43 3.27 -5.34 -16.47
C VAL A 43 4.17 -6.13 -15.53
N ILE A 44 5.28 -6.69 -16.03
CA ILE A 44 6.21 -7.49 -15.24
C ILE A 44 7.61 -6.88 -15.32
N HIS A 45 8.19 -6.59 -14.15
CA HIS A 45 9.51 -6.02 -13.93
C HIS A 45 10.41 -7.01 -13.20
N ALA A 46 11.68 -7.04 -13.57
CA ALA A 46 12.70 -7.76 -12.84
C ALA A 46 13.45 -6.80 -11.89
N TRP A 47 13.80 -7.28 -10.70
CA TRP A 47 14.67 -6.56 -9.76
C TRP A 47 15.70 -7.50 -9.10
N PRO A 48 16.84 -6.97 -8.63
CA PRO A 48 17.83 -7.78 -7.93
C PRO A 48 17.37 -8.10 -6.49
N ASP A 49 18.08 -9.02 -5.83
CA ASP A 49 17.81 -9.39 -4.44
C ASP A 49 18.17 -8.29 -3.42
N ALA A 50 19.18 -7.49 -3.76
CA ALA A 50 19.66 -6.39 -2.97
C ALA A 50 20.14 -5.24 -3.86
N ILE A 51 19.84 -4.02 -3.43
CA ILE A 51 20.27 -2.78 -4.09
C ILE A 51 21.01 -1.95 -3.05
N THR A 52 22.25 -1.57 -3.34
CA THR A 52 22.96 -0.58 -2.53
C THR A 52 22.42 0.80 -2.84
N LEU A 53 21.92 1.49 -1.81
CA LEU A 53 21.42 2.86 -1.92
C LEU A 53 22.61 3.82 -1.88
N THR A 54 22.94 4.41 -3.03
CA THR A 54 23.95 5.46 -3.22
C THR A 54 23.43 6.50 -4.21
N ASP A 55 24.07 7.67 -4.29
CA ASP A 55 23.67 8.76 -5.22
C ASP A 55 23.68 8.34 -6.71
N GLN A 56 24.42 7.28 -7.07
CA GLN A 56 24.42 6.69 -8.41
C GLN A 56 24.05 5.21 -8.33
N ALA A 57 22.94 4.90 -7.66
CA ALA A 57 22.49 3.53 -7.53
C ALA A 57 22.12 2.94 -8.91
N PRO A 58 22.60 1.73 -9.25
CA PRO A 58 21.98 0.96 -10.32
C PRO A 58 20.54 0.62 -9.92
N TYR A 59 19.66 0.39 -10.89
CA TYR A 59 18.24 0.06 -10.67
C TYR A 59 17.40 1.19 -10.07
N SER A 60 17.54 2.42 -10.60
CA SER A 60 16.70 3.57 -10.22
C SER A 60 15.21 3.24 -10.21
N ASP A 61 14.73 2.55 -11.25
CA ASP A 61 13.30 2.23 -11.39
C ASP A 61 12.79 1.33 -10.24
N ALA A 62 13.63 0.41 -9.75
CA ALA A 62 13.28 -0.45 -8.61
C ALA A 62 13.31 0.29 -7.28
N ILE A 63 14.18 1.31 -7.15
CA ILE A 63 14.22 2.21 -5.99
C ILE A 63 13.00 3.11 -6.00
N ASP A 64 12.69 3.74 -7.13
CA ASP A 64 11.51 4.61 -7.29
C ASP A 64 10.21 3.85 -6.99
N ALA A 65 10.10 2.60 -7.47
CA ALA A 65 8.99 1.73 -7.14
C ALA A 65 8.93 1.41 -5.63
N PHE A 66 10.06 1.09 -5.01
CA PHE A 66 10.12 0.88 -3.56
C PHE A 66 9.69 2.12 -2.77
N GLU A 67 10.19 3.29 -3.12
CA GLU A 67 9.84 4.55 -2.44
C GLU A 67 8.35 4.87 -2.57
N GLN A 68 7.76 4.66 -3.75
CA GLN A 68 6.32 4.85 -3.95
C GLN A 68 5.49 3.86 -3.13
N MET A 69 5.91 2.58 -3.08
CA MET A 69 5.24 1.55 -2.29
C MET A 69 5.38 1.80 -0.77
N GLU A 70 6.53 2.27 -0.30
CA GLU A 70 6.76 2.65 1.10
C GLU A 70 5.92 3.87 1.49
N ALA A 71 5.85 4.88 0.61
CA ALA A 71 5.01 6.05 0.80
C ALA A 71 3.53 5.67 0.91
N TRP A 72 3.04 4.82 0.00
CA TRP A 72 1.68 4.26 0.06
C TRP A 72 1.45 3.57 1.41
N ALA A 73 2.33 2.65 1.82
CA ALA A 73 2.15 1.90 3.05
C ALA A 73 2.09 2.84 4.27
N SER A 74 2.97 3.84 4.32
CA SER A 74 2.99 4.85 5.39
C SER A 74 1.72 5.70 5.41
N GLU A 75 1.21 6.12 4.25
CA GLU A 75 0.00 6.93 4.13
C GLU A 75 -1.23 6.19 4.69
N TYR A 76 -1.32 4.89 4.42
CA TYR A 76 -2.44 4.05 4.86
C TYR A 76 -2.20 3.35 6.21
N GLY A 77 -1.12 3.67 6.92
CA GLY A 77 -0.81 3.10 8.24
C GLY A 77 -0.45 1.61 8.23
N GLY A 78 -0.06 1.10 7.06
CA GLY A 78 0.46 -0.25 6.86
C GLY A 78 1.98 -0.31 6.83
N SER A 79 2.51 -1.47 6.48
CA SER A 79 3.94 -1.70 6.27
C SER A 79 4.16 -2.74 5.19
N ILE A 80 5.15 -2.49 4.32
CA ILE A 80 5.65 -3.47 3.33
C ILE A 80 6.85 -4.26 3.86
N GLN A 81 7.20 -4.07 5.14
CA GLN A 81 8.19 -4.86 5.87
C GLN A 81 7.51 -6.02 6.60
N PRO A 82 8.18 -7.17 6.82
CA PRO A 82 9.57 -7.52 6.46
C PRO A 82 9.89 -7.91 5.00
N PRO A 83 8.94 -8.10 4.05
CA PRO A 83 9.27 -8.47 2.67
C PRO A 83 10.28 -7.54 2.01
N PHE A 84 10.13 -6.23 2.23
CA PHE A 84 11.20 -5.26 2.02
C PHE A 84 11.98 -5.04 3.31
N SER A 85 13.30 -4.83 3.19
CA SER A 85 14.14 -4.47 4.34
C SER A 85 15.27 -3.54 3.93
N VAL A 86 15.28 -2.34 4.49
CA VAL A 86 16.41 -1.41 4.40
C VAL A 86 17.32 -1.63 5.60
N ARG A 87 18.61 -1.89 5.35
CA ARG A 87 19.61 -2.08 6.41
C ARG A 87 20.83 -1.22 6.14
N THR A 88 21.29 -0.53 7.19
CA THR A 88 22.57 0.19 7.17
C THR A 88 23.60 -0.60 7.98
N SER A 89 24.75 -0.86 7.37
CA SER A 89 25.87 -1.56 8.02
C SER A 89 27.18 -0.81 7.80
N THR A 90 28.03 -0.79 8.83
CA THR A 90 29.38 -0.23 8.76
C THR A 90 30.41 -1.36 8.79
N SER A 91 31.29 -1.40 7.80
CA SER A 91 32.40 -2.35 7.71
C SER A 91 33.42 -2.06 8.81
N THR A 92 33.70 -3.03 9.67
CA THR A 92 34.73 -2.87 10.72
C THR A 92 36.16 -2.85 10.18
N PHE A 93 36.36 -3.33 8.94
CA PHE A 93 37.67 -3.37 8.28
C PHE A 93 37.95 -2.10 7.47
N THR A 94 36.97 -1.61 6.72
CA THR A 94 37.12 -0.41 5.86
C THR A 94 36.58 0.87 6.50
N ASN A 95 35.82 0.76 7.59
CA ASN A 95 35.08 1.85 8.24
C ASN A 95 34.08 2.57 7.32
N GLU A 96 33.70 1.93 6.20
CA GLU A 96 32.71 2.44 5.26
C GLU A 96 31.30 2.02 5.70
N THR A 97 30.35 2.93 5.60
CA THR A 97 28.93 2.70 5.88
C THR A 97 28.18 2.53 4.57
N GLN A 98 27.36 1.48 4.50
CA GLN A 98 26.56 1.13 3.33
C GLN A 98 25.12 0.89 3.74
N THR A 99 24.17 1.48 3.01
CA THR A 99 22.74 1.20 3.13
C THR A 99 22.30 0.30 1.99
N THR A 100 21.59 -0.77 2.30
CA THR A 100 21.13 -1.77 1.34
C THR A 100 19.64 -1.98 1.49
N LEU A 101 18.91 -1.86 0.37
CA LEU A 101 17.54 -2.31 0.22
C LEU A 101 17.55 -3.78 -0.18
N ARG A 102 16.83 -4.62 0.55
CA ARG A 102 16.47 -5.98 0.14
C ARG A 102 15.04 -5.97 -0.38
N THR A 103 14.86 -6.42 -1.62
CA THR A 103 13.55 -6.56 -2.28
C THR A 103 12.87 -7.85 -1.85
N PRO A 104 11.56 -8.04 -2.01
CA PRO A 104 10.96 -9.36 -1.89
C PRO A 104 11.17 -10.21 -3.15
N MET A 105 10.92 -11.51 -3.02
CA MET A 105 10.88 -12.44 -4.16
C MET A 105 9.88 -12.01 -5.24
N MET A 106 8.72 -11.54 -4.79
CA MET A 106 7.66 -11.03 -5.64
C MET A 106 6.88 -9.95 -4.89
N CYS A 107 6.54 -8.88 -5.59
CA CYS A 107 5.66 -7.81 -5.14
C CYS A 107 4.66 -7.46 -6.24
N LEU A 108 3.46 -7.01 -5.86
CA LEU A 108 2.47 -6.43 -6.75
C LEU A 108 2.21 -4.98 -6.34
N ALA A 109 2.24 -4.06 -7.29
CA ALA A 109 1.69 -2.72 -7.17
C ALA A 109 0.45 -2.62 -8.06
N VAL A 110 -0.67 -2.18 -7.50
CA VAL A 110 -1.97 -2.15 -8.18
C VAL A 110 -2.44 -0.73 -8.30
N TYR A 111 -2.76 -0.31 -9.52
CA TYR A 111 -3.12 1.05 -9.86
C TYR A 111 -4.51 1.14 -10.46
N VAL A 112 -5.18 2.25 -10.20
CA VAL A 112 -6.35 2.72 -10.95
C VAL A 112 -5.93 3.98 -11.67
N GLY A 113 -5.82 3.93 -12.99
CA GLY A 113 -5.12 4.97 -13.75
C GLY A 113 -3.66 5.09 -13.29
N GLU A 114 -3.26 6.26 -12.81
CA GLU A 114 -1.90 6.53 -12.31
C GLU A 114 -1.79 6.45 -10.78
N GLN A 115 -2.90 6.21 -10.08
CA GLN A 115 -2.91 6.19 -8.62
C GLN A 115 -2.62 4.79 -8.11
N LEU A 116 -1.57 4.65 -7.29
CA LEU A 116 -1.27 3.43 -6.54
C LEU A 116 -2.35 3.21 -5.47
N VAL A 117 -3.16 2.17 -5.64
CA VAL A 117 -4.28 1.86 -4.74
C VAL A 117 -3.97 0.71 -3.79
N ASN A 118 -3.02 -0.17 -4.12
CA ASN A 118 -2.60 -1.25 -3.21
C ASN A 118 -1.20 -1.80 -3.53
N VAL A 119 -0.54 -2.36 -2.52
CA VAL A 119 0.74 -3.04 -2.64
C VAL A 119 0.69 -4.39 -1.95
N PHE A 120 1.25 -5.45 -2.53
CA PHE A 120 1.36 -6.75 -1.88
C PHE A 120 2.77 -7.32 -2.02
N PRO A 121 3.37 -7.91 -0.97
CA PRO A 121 2.81 -8.11 0.35
C PRO A 121 2.84 -6.84 1.22
N HIS A 122 1.86 -6.69 2.10
CA HIS A 122 1.85 -5.68 3.16
C HIS A 122 1.22 -6.23 4.45
N SER A 123 1.35 -5.48 5.53
CA SER A 123 0.67 -5.72 6.81
C SER A 123 -0.07 -4.48 7.27
N TRP A 124 -1.20 -4.67 7.93
CA TRP A 124 -1.93 -3.63 8.65
C TRP A 124 -2.19 -4.10 10.08
N GLY A 125 -1.51 -3.49 11.06
CA GLY A 125 -1.57 -3.99 12.44
C GLY A 125 -1.07 -5.43 12.52
N ASP A 126 -1.95 -6.37 12.90
CA ASP A 126 -1.63 -7.80 13.00
C ASP A 126 -2.03 -8.60 11.75
N ASP A 127 -2.72 -7.96 10.80
CA ASP A 127 -3.19 -8.60 9.56
C ASP A 127 -2.09 -8.55 8.49
N HIS A 128 -1.94 -9.66 7.76
CA HIS A 128 -0.96 -9.82 6.69
C HIS A 128 -1.68 -10.14 5.38
N HIS A 129 -1.35 -9.40 4.32
CA HIS A 129 -1.89 -9.58 2.99
C HIS A 129 -0.76 -9.91 2.01
N GLY A 130 -0.82 -11.10 1.42
CA GLY A 130 0.18 -11.60 0.48
C GLY A 130 -0.27 -11.53 -0.98
N VAL A 131 0.67 -11.85 -1.87
CA VAL A 131 0.42 -11.93 -3.33
C VAL A 131 -0.71 -12.90 -3.69
N MET A 132 -0.86 -14.01 -2.94
CA MET A 132 -1.93 -14.96 -3.19
C MET A 132 -3.31 -14.40 -2.82
N ASP A 133 -3.39 -13.56 -1.79
CA ASP A 133 -4.63 -12.90 -1.41
C ASP A 133 -5.05 -11.91 -2.50
N ALA A 134 -4.09 -11.16 -3.06
CA ALA A 134 -4.34 -10.29 -4.21
C ALA A 134 -4.86 -11.07 -5.44
N ILE A 135 -4.23 -12.19 -5.80
CA ILE A 135 -4.66 -13.03 -6.92
C ILE A 135 -6.07 -13.59 -6.68
N ALA A 136 -6.39 -13.99 -5.44
CA ALA A 136 -7.72 -14.47 -5.08
C ALA A 136 -8.76 -13.34 -5.21
N ALA A 137 -8.45 -12.15 -4.68
CA ALA A 137 -9.30 -10.98 -4.69
C ALA A 137 -9.62 -10.50 -6.12
N LEU A 138 -8.60 -10.43 -6.98
CA LEU A 138 -8.77 -10.09 -8.40
C LEU A 138 -9.66 -11.10 -9.14
N ARG A 139 -9.54 -12.39 -8.78
CA ARG A 139 -10.34 -13.46 -9.40
C ARG A 139 -11.82 -13.39 -9.03
N THR A 140 -12.12 -13.03 -7.79
CA THR A 140 -13.49 -12.97 -7.28
C THR A 140 -14.10 -11.57 -7.39
N GLU A 141 -13.34 -10.60 -7.92
CA GLU A 141 -13.68 -9.18 -7.92
C GLU A 141 -13.99 -8.65 -6.51
N ASP A 142 -13.43 -9.31 -5.50
CA ASP A 142 -13.57 -8.95 -4.09
C ASP A 142 -12.56 -7.86 -3.77
N LEU A 143 -12.87 -6.66 -4.25
CA LEU A 143 -11.97 -5.53 -4.15
C LEU A 143 -11.94 -4.89 -2.75
N GLU A 144 -12.64 -5.45 -1.76
CA GLU A 144 -12.61 -4.97 -0.37
C GLU A 144 -11.22 -5.14 0.28
N LEU A 145 -10.41 -6.07 -0.24
CA LEU A 145 -8.98 -6.22 0.11
C LEU A 145 -8.07 -5.13 -0.50
N PHE A 146 -8.62 -4.28 -1.36
CA PHE A 146 -8.01 -3.07 -1.86
C PHE A 146 -8.72 -1.92 -1.17
N PRO A 147 -8.33 -1.55 0.06
CA PRO A 147 -8.87 -0.38 0.71
C PRO A 147 -8.41 0.86 -0.06
N TYR A 148 -9.03 1.09 -1.21
CA TYR A 148 -9.15 2.38 -1.83
C TYR A 148 -10.05 3.20 -0.91
N ALA A 149 -9.44 3.77 0.10
CA ALA A 149 -10.00 4.92 0.78
C ALA A 149 -9.36 6.15 0.13
N PRO A 150 -9.93 6.74 -0.94
CA PRO A 150 -9.81 8.18 -1.01
C PRO A 150 -10.51 8.64 0.28
N ASP A 151 -9.79 9.35 1.15
CA ASP A 151 -10.36 10.06 2.30
C ASP A 151 -10.32 9.39 3.71
N LEU A 152 -9.37 8.48 3.99
CA LEU A 152 -8.95 8.11 5.35
C LEU A 152 -7.41 8.07 5.37
N ALA A 153 -6.61 8.87 6.08
CA ALA A 153 -6.89 9.62 7.29
C ALA A 153 -5.93 10.82 7.47
N ALA A 154 -6.45 12.03 7.33
CA ALA A 154 -6.16 13.09 8.29
C ALA A 154 -7.47 13.36 9.05
N PRO A 155 -7.48 13.45 10.39
CA PRO A 155 -8.64 14.01 11.08
C PRO A 155 -8.91 15.40 10.47
N PRO A 156 -10.19 15.81 10.31
CA PRO A 156 -10.46 17.17 9.84
C PRO A 156 -9.68 18.14 10.72
N PRO A 157 -9.02 19.16 10.12
CA PRO A 157 -8.15 20.04 10.87
C PRO A 157 -8.93 20.60 12.06
N SER A 158 -8.31 20.63 13.24
CA SER A 158 -8.97 21.11 14.46
C SER A 158 -9.45 22.57 14.33
N HIS A 159 -8.92 23.30 13.34
CA HIS A 159 -9.23 24.68 13.04
C HIS A 159 -9.56 24.84 11.54
N CYS A 160 -10.49 25.73 11.24
CA CYS A 160 -10.84 26.12 9.88
C CYS A 160 -9.60 26.72 9.18
N PRO A 161 -9.24 26.27 7.96
CA PRO A 161 -8.07 26.78 7.26
C PRO A 161 -8.19 28.25 6.83
N GLU A 162 -9.41 28.80 6.73
CA GLU A 162 -9.63 30.20 6.31
C GLU A 162 -9.59 31.20 7.45
N CYS A 163 -10.23 30.88 8.57
CA CYS A 163 -10.40 31.81 9.68
C CYS A 163 -9.77 31.33 11.00
N ASN A 164 -9.07 30.18 10.95
CA ASN A 164 -8.40 29.55 12.09
C ASN A 164 -9.31 29.32 13.32
N THR A 165 -10.63 29.27 13.12
CA THR A 165 -11.61 29.03 14.19
C THR A 165 -11.77 27.54 14.40
N GLN A 166 -11.88 27.10 15.66
CA GLN A 166 -12.06 25.70 15.99
C GLN A 166 -13.32 25.13 15.32
N LEU A 167 -13.19 24.00 14.62
CA LEU A 167 -14.33 23.34 13.98
C LEU A 167 -15.17 22.60 15.02
N THR A 168 -16.50 22.69 14.89
CA THR A 168 -17.42 21.84 15.64
C THR A 168 -17.61 20.55 14.86
N ASN A 169 -17.20 19.41 15.43
CA ASN A 169 -17.39 18.10 14.80
C ASN A 169 -18.78 17.55 15.11
N VAL A 170 -19.56 17.29 14.07
CA VAL A 170 -20.85 16.60 14.14
C VAL A 170 -20.80 15.40 13.20
N GLN A 171 -20.76 14.18 13.75
CA GLN A 171 -20.79 12.93 12.98
C GLN A 171 -19.69 12.80 11.90
N GLY A 172 -18.49 13.35 12.13
CA GLY A 172 -17.38 13.32 11.16
C GLY A 172 -17.31 14.58 10.28
N ILE A 173 -18.29 15.47 10.37
CA ILE A 173 -18.32 16.74 9.63
C ILE A 173 -17.81 17.85 10.54
N GLY A 174 -16.72 18.52 10.16
CA GLY A 174 -16.22 19.73 10.81
C GLY A 174 -16.92 20.97 10.28
N VAL A 175 -17.75 21.62 11.10
CA VAL A 175 -18.45 22.85 10.72
C VAL A 175 -17.78 24.06 11.37
N CYS A 176 -17.43 25.05 10.56
CA CYS A 176 -16.90 26.31 11.05
C CYS A 176 -18.04 27.28 11.34
N GLN A 177 -18.23 27.65 12.61
CA GLN A 177 -19.28 28.59 13.01
C GLN A 177 -18.94 30.07 12.70
N CYS A 178 -17.74 30.35 12.19
CA CYS A 178 -17.30 31.72 11.89
C CYS A 178 -17.53 32.10 10.41
N CYS A 179 -17.42 31.15 9.48
CA CYS A 179 -17.58 31.37 8.04
C CYS A 179 -18.54 30.39 7.36
N ASP A 180 -19.28 29.58 8.12
CA ASP A 180 -20.23 28.54 7.67
C ASP A 180 -19.63 27.49 6.72
N ARG A 181 -18.29 27.37 6.70
CA ARG A 181 -17.59 26.36 5.91
C ARG A 181 -17.76 24.96 6.52
N VAL A 182 -17.93 23.97 5.65
CA VAL A 182 -18.16 22.56 6.01
C VAL A 182 -17.00 21.72 5.48
N GLU A 183 -16.28 21.05 6.37
CA GLU A 183 -15.22 20.09 6.07
C GLU A 183 -15.76 18.68 6.37
N VAL A 184 -15.64 17.74 5.43
CA VAL A 184 -16.10 16.37 5.62
C VAL A 184 -14.89 15.50 5.93
N GLY A 185 -14.91 14.77 7.04
CA GLY A 185 -13.93 13.72 7.35
C GLY A 185 -14.65 12.40 7.60
N THR A 186 -14.14 11.31 7.03
CA THR A 186 -14.73 9.98 7.29
C THR A 186 -14.20 9.45 8.62
N MET A 187 -15.11 9.04 9.51
CA MET A 187 -14.73 8.42 10.79
C MET A 187 -14.05 7.06 10.55
N PRO A 188 -12.89 6.75 11.17
CA PRO A 188 -12.50 5.36 11.33
C PRO A 188 -13.55 4.67 12.20
N HIS A 189 -14.09 3.55 11.74
CA HIS A 189 -15.05 2.74 12.49
C HIS A 189 -14.47 2.42 13.88
N TYR A 190 -15.02 3.06 14.92
CA TYR A 190 -14.69 2.77 16.31
C TYR A 190 -14.99 1.30 16.61
N LYS A 191 -13.94 0.53 16.99
CA LYS A 191 -14.07 -0.84 17.50
C LYS A 191 -15.14 -0.88 18.59
N ARG A 192 -16.18 -1.68 18.38
CA ARG A 192 -17.26 -1.92 19.33
C ARG A 192 -16.69 -2.60 20.59
N SER A 193 -16.27 -1.80 21.56
CA SER A 193 -15.87 -2.28 22.88
C SER A 193 -17.11 -2.87 23.57
N GLN A 194 -17.18 -4.20 23.69
CA GLN A 194 -18.16 -4.87 24.54
C GLN A 194 -17.82 -4.60 26.01
N ARG A 195 -18.31 -3.48 26.53
CA ARG A 195 -18.64 -3.36 27.97
C ARG A 195 -20.01 -4.00 28.19
N SER A 196 -20.02 -5.28 28.54
CA SER A 196 -21.12 -5.85 29.30
C SER A 196 -20.68 -5.90 30.76
N GLN A 197 -21.06 -4.88 31.52
CA GLN A 197 -21.02 -4.92 32.97
C GLN A 197 -22.47 -5.00 33.49
N LEU A 198 -22.70 -6.07 34.26
CA LEU A 198 -23.70 -6.25 35.32
C LEU A 198 -25.18 -6.49 34.97
N ALA A 199 -25.64 -7.68 35.35
CA ALA A 199 -26.88 -7.81 36.13
C ALA A 199 -26.80 -9.05 37.06
N LEU A 200 -26.74 -8.76 38.36
CA LEU A 200 -27.13 -9.54 39.55
C LEU A 200 -26.41 -10.85 39.88
#